data_AF-A0A954XKS1-F1
#
_entry.id   AF-A0A954XKS1-F1
#
_cell.length_a   1.000
_cell.length_b   1.000
_cell.length_c   1.000
_cell.angle_alpha   90.00
_cell.angle_beta   90.00
_cell.angle_gamma   90.00
#
_symmetry.space_group_name_H-M   'P 1'
#
loop_
_entity.id
_entity.type
_entity.pdbx_description
1 polymer ?
#
loop_
_entity_poly.entity_id
_entity_poly.type
_entity_poly.pdbx_seq_one_letter_code
_entity_poly.pdbx_strand_id
1 'polypeptide(L)'
;MLFACLPGESGWQFVDSDDVNAYLHAIIGEGFTAKDFRTWQASATVAGRLHASLPVETKRQRREAIRSAIGEAAELLGNTTTVCRNSYVHPELLARYETGEFDQMVGDYRPR
;
A
#
# COMPACT_ATOMS: atom_id res chain seq x y z
N MET A 1 -13.85 21.96 -7.33
CA MET A 1 -13.60 21.11 -6.14
C MET A 1 -14.54 19.92 -6.22
N LEU A 2 -14.05 18.69 -6.16
CA LEU A 2 -14.81 17.47 -6.53
C LEU A 2 -15.60 16.86 -5.36
N PHE A 3 -15.10 16.98 -4.12
CA PHE A 3 -15.72 16.40 -2.92
C PHE A 3 -16.43 17.45 -2.08
N ALA A 4 -17.72 17.22 -1.82
CA ALA A 4 -18.57 18.07 -0.99
C ALA A 4 -19.70 17.23 -0.37
N CYS A 5 -20.18 17.63 0.81
CA CYS A 5 -21.35 17.08 1.47
C CYS A 5 -22.45 18.15 1.62
N LEU A 6 -23.69 17.73 1.82
CA LEU A 6 -24.81 18.63 2.10
C LEU A 6 -25.37 18.28 3.49
N PRO A 7 -24.86 18.90 4.57
CA PRO A 7 -25.37 18.66 5.90
C PRO A 7 -26.67 19.44 6.12
N GLY A 8 -27.78 18.83 5.72
CA GLY A 8 -29.13 19.35 5.92
C GLY A 8 -29.35 20.71 5.23
N GLU A 9 -29.94 21.66 5.96
CA GLU A 9 -30.33 22.99 5.44
C GLU A 9 -29.14 23.96 5.22
N SER A 10 -27.92 23.54 5.59
CA SER A 10 -26.73 24.41 5.65
C SER A 10 -26.08 24.70 4.29
N GLY A 11 -26.61 24.16 3.20
CA GLY A 11 -25.97 24.23 1.88
C GLY A 11 -24.73 23.34 1.74
N TRP A 12 -24.14 23.34 0.54
CA TRP A 12 -22.97 22.49 0.25
C TRP A 12 -21.75 22.90 1.08
N GLN A 13 -21.12 21.93 1.72
CA GLN A 13 -19.85 22.07 2.42
C GLN A 13 -18.78 21.25 1.72
N PHE A 14 -17.60 21.84 1.58
CA PHE A 14 -16.48 21.14 0.98
C PHE A 14 -15.84 20.17 1.96
N VAL A 15 -15.30 19.08 1.44
CA VAL A 15 -14.57 18.08 2.21
C VAL A 15 -13.08 18.20 1.88
N ASP A 16 -12.25 18.40 2.89
CA ASP A 16 -10.80 18.44 2.77
C ASP A 16 -10.10 17.29 3.55
N SER A 17 -8.78 17.34 3.65
CA SER A 17 -8.00 16.30 4.33
C SER A 17 -8.24 16.24 5.83
N ASP A 18 -8.56 17.36 6.46
CA ASP A 18 -8.78 17.44 7.90
C ASP A 18 -10.11 16.77 8.26
N ASP A 19 -11.14 16.93 7.41
CA ASP A 19 -12.40 16.20 7.55
C ASP A 19 -12.20 14.68 7.48
N VAL A 20 -11.40 14.21 6.51
CA VAL A 20 -11.10 12.78 6.34
C VAL A 20 -10.33 12.25 7.55
N ASN A 21 -9.32 12.98 8.02
CA ASN A 21 -8.55 12.56 9.19
C ASN A 21 -9.40 12.57 10.47
N ALA A 22 -10.25 13.57 10.66
CA ALA A 22 -11.18 13.62 11.79
C ALA A 22 -12.12 12.41 11.79
N TYR A 23 -12.66 12.04 10.63
CA TYR A 23 -13.47 10.82 10.49
C TYR A 23 -12.68 9.56 10.84
N LEU A 24 -11.46 9.41 10.29
CA LEU A 24 -10.59 8.26 10.60
C LEU A 24 -10.30 8.17 12.11
N HIS A 25 -9.95 9.28 12.75
CA HIS A 25 -9.71 9.30 14.19
C HIS A 25 -10.93 8.86 15.00
N ALA A 26 -12.14 9.23 14.57
CA ALA A 26 -13.37 8.81 15.22
C ALA A 26 -13.63 7.29 15.13
N ILE A 27 -13.23 6.64 14.03
CA ILE A 27 -13.55 5.21 13.79
C ILE A 27 -12.40 4.24 14.12
N ILE A 28 -11.14 4.67 14.05
CA ILE A 28 -9.95 3.83 14.26
C ILE A 28 -8.92 4.43 15.23
N GLY A 29 -9.19 5.61 15.80
CA GLY A 29 -8.32 6.29 16.77
C GLY A 29 -7.25 7.20 16.16
N GLU A 30 -6.52 7.92 17.02
CA GLU A 30 -5.54 8.95 16.63
C GLU A 30 -4.22 8.39 16.08
N GLY A 31 -4.00 7.07 16.19
CA GLY A 31 -2.76 6.42 15.74
C GLY A 31 -2.63 6.29 14.21
N PHE A 32 -3.68 6.63 13.45
CA PHE A 32 -3.73 6.44 12.00
C PHE A 32 -4.33 7.66 11.30
N THR A 33 -3.86 7.91 10.09
CA THR A 33 -4.24 9.01 9.21
C THR A 33 -4.55 8.50 7.81
N ALA A 34 -5.08 9.38 6.96
CA ALA A 34 -5.27 9.07 5.54
C ALA A 34 -3.97 8.68 4.81
N LYS A 35 -2.81 9.08 5.34
CA LYS A 35 -1.50 8.72 4.78
C LYS A 35 -1.19 7.23 4.98
N ASP A 36 -1.61 6.62 6.07
CA ASP A 36 -1.30 5.22 6.38
C ASP A 36 -1.93 4.25 5.39
N PHE A 37 -3.08 4.61 4.82
CA PHE A 37 -3.68 3.87 3.71
C PHE A 37 -2.80 3.82 2.47
N ARG A 38 -1.96 4.83 2.21
CA ARG A 38 -1.00 4.80 1.10
C ARG A 38 0.11 3.78 1.35
N THR A 39 0.59 3.68 2.58
CA THR A 39 1.59 2.68 2.99
C THR A 39 1.01 1.26 2.88
N TRP A 40 -0.21 1.07 3.37
CA TRP A 40 -0.92 -0.20 3.25
C TRP A 40 -1.15 -0.57 1.78
N GLN A 41 -1.69 0.34 0.96
CA GLN A 41 -1.96 0.11 -0.45
C GLN A 41 -0.68 -0.23 -1.23
N ALA A 42 0.42 0.49 -1.01
CA ALA A 42 1.68 0.18 -1.67
C ALA A 42 2.20 -1.22 -1.31
N SER A 43 2.19 -1.56 -0.02
CA SER A 43 2.64 -2.86 0.45
C SER A 43 1.76 -4.00 -0.06
N ALA A 44 0.44 -3.81 -0.09
CA ALA A 44 -0.51 -4.79 -0.64
C ALA A 44 -0.33 -4.98 -2.14
N THR A 45 -0.18 -3.90 -2.92
CA THR A 45 0.11 -3.95 -4.35
C THR A 45 1.41 -4.71 -4.61
N VAL A 46 2.49 -4.38 -3.89
CA VAL A 46 3.77 -5.08 -4.03
C VAL A 46 3.61 -6.55 -3.70
N ALA A 47 2.99 -6.91 -2.56
CA ALA A 47 2.80 -8.29 -2.16
C ALA A 47 2.02 -9.11 -3.20
N GLY A 48 0.94 -8.55 -3.75
CA GLY A 48 0.16 -9.19 -4.81
C GLY A 48 0.96 -9.45 -6.08
N ARG A 49 1.83 -8.51 -6.48
CA ARG A 49 2.69 -8.66 -7.66
C ARG A 49 3.83 -9.64 -7.45
N LEU A 50 4.43 -9.63 -6.26
CA LEU A 50 5.44 -10.61 -5.87
C LEU A 50 4.84 -12.02 -5.87
N HIS A 51 3.64 -12.19 -5.31
CA HIS A 51 2.92 -13.46 -5.36
C HIS A 51 2.65 -13.93 -6.79
N ALA A 52 2.14 -13.04 -7.65
CA ALA A 52 1.85 -13.37 -9.05
C ALA A 52 3.11 -13.69 -9.88
N SER A 53 4.30 -13.30 -9.41
CA SER A 53 5.57 -13.61 -10.08
C SER A 53 6.17 -14.97 -9.70
N LEU A 54 5.63 -15.64 -8.68
CA LEU A 54 6.08 -16.98 -8.28
C LEU A 54 5.61 -18.05 -9.28
N PRO A 55 6.38 -19.16 -9.42
CA PRO A 55 7.66 -19.43 -8.78
C PRO A 55 8.82 -18.67 -9.44
N VAL A 56 9.85 -18.37 -8.64
CA VAL A 56 11.11 -17.79 -9.13
C VAL A 56 12.30 -18.62 -8.64
N GLU A 57 13.22 -18.94 -9.55
CA GLU A 57 14.31 -19.90 -9.28
C GLU A 57 15.61 -19.21 -8.87
N THR A 58 15.82 -17.97 -9.31
CA THR A 58 17.10 -17.27 -9.15
C THR A 58 16.98 -15.98 -8.35
N LYS A 59 18.06 -15.62 -7.65
CA LYS A 59 18.19 -14.31 -6.98
C LYS A 59 18.01 -13.13 -7.95
N ARG A 60 18.40 -13.31 -9.22
CA ARG A 60 18.24 -12.28 -10.25
C ARG A 60 16.76 -12.04 -10.56
N GLN A 61 15.99 -13.10 -10.79
CA GLN A 61 14.54 -13.01 -11.01
C GLN A 61 13.83 -12.39 -9.81
N ARG A 62 14.22 -12.75 -8.58
CA ARG A 62 13.66 -12.13 -7.36
C ARG A 62 13.87 -10.61 -7.34
N ARG A 63 15.09 -10.15 -7.62
CA ARG A 63 15.40 -8.70 -7.69
C ARG A 63 14.68 -8.00 -8.84
N GLU A 64 14.49 -8.66 -9.98
CA GLU A 64 13.71 -8.12 -11.10
C GLU A 64 12.22 -7.97 -10.73
N ALA A 65 11.62 -8.98 -10.10
CA ALA A 65 10.24 -8.92 -9.59
C ALA A 65 10.05 -7.81 -8.54
N ILE A 66 10.97 -7.67 -7.58
CA ILE A 66 10.94 -6.58 -6.60
C ILE A 66 10.96 -5.22 -7.29
N ARG A 67 11.85 -5.01 -8.27
CA ARG A 67 11.93 -3.74 -9.00
C ARG A 67 10.65 -3.44 -9.76
N SER A 68 10.08 -4.44 -10.44
CA SER A 68 8.82 -4.29 -11.18
C SER A 68 7.65 -3.95 -10.25
N ALA A 69 7.52 -4.67 -9.14
CA ALA A 69 6.43 -4.46 -8.18
C ALA A 69 6.48 -3.08 -7.52
N ILE A 70 7.67 -2.61 -7.14
CA ILE A 70 7.86 -1.25 -6.62
C ILE A 70 7.56 -0.20 -7.69
N GLY A 71 7.93 -0.46 -8.95
CA GLY A 71 7.62 0.41 -10.09
C GLY A 71 6.14 0.69 -10.20
N GLU A 72 5.33 -0.36 -10.19
CA GLU A 72 3.88 -0.22 -10.28
C GLU A 72 3.26 0.45 -9.07
N ALA A 73 3.70 0.12 -7.85
CA ALA A 73 3.23 0.81 -6.66
C ALA A 73 3.60 2.32 -6.69
N ALA A 74 4.75 2.66 -7.25
CA ALA A 74 5.18 4.05 -7.42
C ALA A 74 4.29 4.80 -8.42
N GLU A 75 3.96 4.18 -9.56
CA GLU A 75 3.02 4.71 -10.54
C GLU A 75 1.62 4.93 -9.93
N LEU A 76 1.11 3.94 -9.19
CA LEU A 76 -0.19 4.03 -8.52
C LEU A 76 -0.25 5.21 -7.53
N LEU A 77 0.83 5.45 -6.79
CA LEU A 77 0.89 6.53 -5.80
C LEU A 77 1.32 7.88 -6.39
N GLY A 78 1.71 7.94 -7.67
CA GLY A 78 2.27 9.15 -8.29
C GLY A 78 3.61 9.58 -7.67
N ASN A 79 4.42 8.62 -7.21
CA ASN A 79 5.72 8.86 -6.58
C ASN A 79 6.87 8.25 -7.41
N THR A 80 8.11 8.61 -7.07
CA THR A 80 9.28 7.91 -7.63
C THR A 80 9.43 6.52 -7.01
N THR A 81 10.09 5.60 -7.72
CA THR A 81 10.38 4.25 -7.20
C THR A 81 11.17 4.27 -5.89
N THR A 82 12.13 5.19 -5.77
CA THR A 82 12.91 5.39 -4.53
C THR A 82 12.02 5.84 -3.37
N VAL A 83 11.14 6.82 -3.58
CA VAL A 83 10.22 7.31 -2.55
C VAL A 83 9.22 6.21 -2.17
N CYS A 84 8.66 5.51 -3.15
CA CYS A 84 7.76 4.38 -2.92
C CYS A 84 8.42 3.31 -2.05
N ARG A 85 9.63 2.88 -2.42
CA ARG A 85 10.40 1.86 -1.69
C ARG A 85 10.70 2.28 -0.26
N ASN A 86 11.12 3.52 -0.04
CA ASN A 86 11.64 3.95 1.27
C ASN A 86 10.54 4.41 2.24
N SER A 87 9.40 4.87 1.73
CA SER A 87 8.38 5.53 2.55
C SER A 87 7.04 4.83 2.61
N TYR A 88 6.76 3.90 1.68
CA TYR A 88 5.43 3.30 1.54
C TYR A 88 5.43 1.77 1.56
N VAL A 89 6.47 1.12 1.02
CA VAL A 89 6.56 -0.34 1.01
C VAL A 89 7.20 -0.84 2.31
N HIS A 90 6.54 -1.78 2.99
CA HIS A 90 7.08 -2.37 4.21
C HIS A 90 8.38 -3.15 3.90
N PRO A 91 9.52 -2.84 4.54
CA PRO A 91 10.83 -3.38 4.16
C PRO A 91 10.93 -4.90 4.35
N GLU A 92 10.29 -5.44 5.38
CA GLU A 92 10.26 -6.88 5.68
C GLU A 92 9.64 -7.71 4.54
N LEU A 93 8.66 -7.17 3.82
CA LEU A 93 8.06 -7.83 2.67
C LEU A 93 9.11 -8.09 1.57
N LEU A 94 9.94 -7.08 1.31
CA LEU A 94 10.99 -7.16 0.31
C LEU A 94 12.10 -8.13 0.74
N ALA A 95 12.49 -8.06 2.01
CA ALA A 95 13.50 -8.93 2.59
C ALA A 95 13.10 -10.42 2.49
N ARG A 96 11.88 -10.75 2.92
CA ARG A 96 11.34 -12.13 2.86
C ARG A 96 11.21 -12.66 1.45
N TYR A 97 10.84 -11.80 0.49
CA TYR A 97 10.78 -12.21 -0.91
C TYR A 97 12.18 -12.48 -1.49
N GLU A 98 13.18 -11.69 -1.11
CA GLU A 98 14.56 -11.86 -1.56
C GLU A 98 15.22 -13.13 -0.98
N THR A 99 14.89 -13.51 0.26
CA THR A 99 15.39 -14.73 0.91
C THR A 99 14.61 -16.00 0.55
N GLY A 100 13.41 -15.86 -0.01
CA GLY A 100 12.52 -16.99 -0.33
C GLY A 100 11.56 -17.40 0.79
N GLU A 101 11.62 -16.74 1.95
CA GLU A 101 10.68 -16.94 3.06
C GLU A 101 9.24 -16.56 2.68
N PHE A 102 9.07 -15.62 1.76
CA PHE A 102 7.75 -15.22 1.25
C PHE A 102 7.00 -16.40 0.61
N ASP A 103 7.71 -17.29 -0.09
CA ASP A 103 7.13 -18.43 -0.78
C ASP A 103 6.42 -19.38 0.21
N GLN A 104 7.04 -19.60 1.38
CA GLN A 104 6.49 -20.40 2.48
C GLN A 104 5.27 -19.70 3.09
N MET A 105 5.39 -18.40 3.39
CA MET A 105 4.32 -17.59 3.95
C MET A 105 3.04 -17.63 3.11
N VAL A 106 3.19 -17.59 1.78
CA VAL A 106 2.06 -17.71 0.83
C VAL A 106 1.48 -19.13 0.84
N GLY A 107 2.32 -20.16 0.85
CA GLY A 107 1.86 -21.56 0.88
C GLY A 107 1.03 -21.90 2.13
N ASP A 108 1.39 -21.28 3.25
CA ASP A 108 0.72 -21.46 4.54
C ASP A 108 -0.51 -20.56 4.71
N TYR A 109 -0.67 -19.54 3.85
CA TYR A 109 -1.81 -18.63 3.95
C TYR A 109 -3.13 -19.40 3.72
N ARG A 110 -4.04 -19.25 4.70
CA ARG A 110 -5.39 -19.78 4.66
C ARG A 110 -6.34 -18.59 4.84
N PRO A 111 -7.01 -18.12 3.78
CA PRO A 111 -8.00 -17.05 3.94
C PRO A 111 -9.11 -17.54 4.89
N ARG A 112 -9.55 -16.65 5.78
CA ARG A 112 -10.71 -16.88 6.65
C ARG A 112 -12.01 -16.77 5.87
#